data_AF-A0A7Y8MF34-F1
#
_entry.id   AF-A0A7Y8MF34-F1
#
_cell.length_a   1.000
_cell.length_b   1.000
_cell.length_c   1.000
_cell.angle_alpha   90.00
_cell.angle_beta   90.00
_cell.angle_gamma   90.00
#
_symmetry.space_group_name_H-M   'P 1'
#
loop_
_entity.id
_entity.type
_entity.pdbx_description
1 polymer ?
#
loop_
_entity_poly.entity_id
_entity_poly.type
_entity_poly.pdbx_seq_one_letter_code
_entity_poly.pdbx_strand_id
1 'polypeptide(L)'
;MFILRWPLALVLFGYCLLFLGAATGVAADRLGLGLDSAIWDAFVMRAAGVTWIETALWAAAGIFLFISGVRLIRRTQGFWAWLLGFACYGVRWGLTTVKSDDNIIADAAAVRTPEQALETAVEATTNYPLIALLALLIVGLLILIVDTADKRWSRRG
;
A
#
# COMPACT_ATOMS: atom_id res chain seq x y z
N MET A 1 -2.38 -1.24 -26.24
CA MET A 1 -2.29 -1.21 -24.75
C MET A 1 -3.64 -1.34 -24.03
N PHE A 2 -4.74 -1.70 -24.69
CA PHE A 2 -6.03 -1.89 -24.03
C PHE A 2 -6.04 -3.09 -23.06
N ILE A 3 -5.31 -4.16 -23.40
CA ILE A 3 -5.28 -5.42 -22.64
C ILE A 3 -4.59 -5.28 -21.27
N LEU A 4 -3.57 -4.42 -21.14
CA LEU A 4 -2.81 -4.31 -19.89
C LEU A 4 -3.49 -3.42 -18.83
N ARG A 5 -4.49 -2.64 -19.22
CA ARG A 5 -5.15 -1.64 -18.35
C ARG A 5 -6.15 -2.25 -17.39
N TRP A 6 -6.93 -3.19 -17.91
CA TRP A 6 -7.91 -3.95 -17.14
C TRP A 6 -7.30 -4.75 -16.00
N PRO A 7 -6.25 -5.57 -16.20
CA PRO A 7 -5.63 -6.29 -15.08
C PRO A 7 -5.02 -5.32 -14.06
N LEU A 8 -4.42 -4.21 -14.50
CA LEU A 8 -3.87 -3.20 -13.58
C LEU A 8 -4.94 -2.49 -12.75
N ALA A 9 -6.08 -2.16 -13.38
CA ALA A 9 -7.23 -1.60 -12.70
C ALA A 9 -7.78 -2.60 -11.67
N LEU A 10 -7.92 -3.87 -12.02
CA LEU A 10 -8.36 -4.92 -11.10
C LEU A 10 -7.41 -5.08 -9.90
N VAL A 11 -6.09 -5.01 -10.14
CA VAL A 11 -5.10 -5.02 -9.06
C VAL A 11 -5.28 -3.81 -8.14
N LEU A 12 -5.45 -2.61 -8.68
CA LEU A 12 -5.73 -1.39 -7.88
C LEU A 12 -7.04 -1.51 -7.09
N PHE A 13 -8.08 -2.09 -7.68
CA PHE A 13 -9.33 -2.37 -6.99
C PHE A 13 -9.14 -3.38 -5.86
N GLY A 14 -8.35 -4.44 -6.08
CA GLY A 14 -7.99 -5.40 -5.03
C GLY A 14 -7.28 -4.73 -3.85
N TYR A 15 -6.27 -3.90 -4.12
CA TYR A 15 -5.59 -3.13 -3.07
C TYR A 15 -6.52 -2.14 -2.38
N CYS A 16 -7.38 -1.46 -3.13
CA CYS A 16 -8.39 -0.55 -2.58
C CYS A 16 -9.30 -1.28 -1.58
N LEU A 17 -9.86 -2.42 -1.97
CA LEU A 17 -10.73 -3.22 -1.10
C LEU A 17 -9.99 -3.71 0.14
N LEU A 18 -8.72 -4.10 -0.01
CA LEU A 18 -7.89 -4.52 1.12
C LEU A 18 -7.71 -3.37 2.12
N PHE A 19 -7.33 -2.18 1.66
CA PHE A 19 -7.11 -1.04 2.55
C PHE A 19 -8.39 -0.48 3.18
N LEU A 20 -9.47 -0.37 2.41
CA LEU A 20 -10.76 0.05 2.94
C LEU A 20 -11.33 -0.99 3.89
N GLY A 21 -11.21 -2.28 3.57
CA GLY A 21 -11.61 -3.38 4.43
C GLY A 21 -10.86 -3.39 5.76
N ALA A 22 -9.54 -3.19 5.73
CA ALA A 22 -8.74 -3.05 6.94
C ALA A 22 -9.14 -1.82 7.77
N ALA A 23 -9.32 -0.66 7.14
CA ALA A 23 -9.69 0.56 7.84
C ALA A 23 -11.10 0.48 8.47
N THR A 24 -12.07 -0.03 7.72
CA THR A 24 -13.44 -0.23 8.19
C THR A 24 -13.51 -1.30 9.28
N GLY A 25 -12.72 -2.37 9.16
CA GLY A 25 -12.58 -3.38 10.21
C GLY A 25 -12.11 -2.78 11.53
N VAL A 26 -11.00 -2.01 11.50
CA VAL A 26 -10.49 -1.39 12.73
C VAL A 26 -11.48 -0.36 13.29
N ALA A 27 -12.14 0.42 12.43
CA ALA A 27 -13.15 1.37 12.86
C ALA A 27 -14.36 0.69 13.51
N ALA A 28 -14.84 -0.41 12.93
CA ALA A 28 -15.98 -1.16 13.45
C ALA A 28 -15.68 -1.81 14.82
N ASP A 29 -14.48 -2.34 15.02
CA ASP A 29 -14.02 -2.84 16.31
C ASP A 29 -13.99 -1.74 17.37
N ARG A 30 -13.36 -0.59 17.04
CA ARG A 30 -13.26 0.56 17.96
C ARG A 30 -14.60 1.18 18.32
N LEU A 31 -15.58 1.09 17.43
CA LEU A 31 -16.94 1.57 17.65
C LEU A 31 -17.83 0.54 18.34
N GLY A 32 -17.31 -0.66 18.66
CA GLY A 32 -18.05 -1.71 19.34
C GLY A 32 -19.18 -2.30 18.50
N LEU A 33 -19.05 -2.30 17.17
CA LEU A 33 -20.10 -2.77 16.25
C LEU A 33 -20.32 -4.30 16.23
N GLY A 34 -19.71 -5.04 17.18
CA GLY A 34 -20.09 -6.41 17.52
C GLY A 34 -20.19 -7.38 16.33
N LEU A 35 -19.08 -7.62 15.64
CA LEU A 35 -19.01 -8.64 14.59
C LEU A 35 -18.57 -9.96 15.20
N ASP A 36 -19.52 -10.88 15.39
CA ASP A 36 -19.23 -12.17 16.04
C ASP A 36 -18.76 -13.21 15.00
N SER A 37 -17.45 -13.42 14.91
CA SER A 37 -16.87 -14.52 14.13
C SER A 37 -15.42 -14.82 14.55
N ALA A 38 -14.98 -16.08 14.43
CA ALA A 38 -13.58 -16.45 14.69
C ALA A 38 -12.56 -15.73 13.79
N ILE A 39 -13.00 -15.29 12.60
CA ILE A 39 -12.21 -14.46 11.69
C ILE A 39 -12.04 -13.05 12.27
N TRP A 40 -13.09 -12.54 12.93
CA TRP A 40 -13.07 -11.26 13.61
C TRP A 40 -12.14 -11.26 14.81
N ASP A 41 -12.16 -12.30 15.64
CA ASP A 41 -11.26 -12.38 16.81
C ASP A 41 -9.78 -12.33 16.42
N ALA A 42 -9.40 -13.06 15.35
CA ALA A 42 -8.05 -13.01 14.79
C ALA A 42 -7.69 -11.63 14.22
N PHE A 43 -8.67 -10.91 13.66
CA PHE A 43 -8.51 -9.54 13.20
C PHE A 43 -8.36 -8.55 14.35
N VAL A 44 -9.20 -8.64 15.39
CA VAL A 44 -9.20 -7.77 16.58
C VAL A 44 -7.86 -7.82 17.30
N MET A 45 -7.30 -9.03 17.48
CA MET A 45 -5.96 -9.19 18.04
C MET A 45 -4.87 -8.41 17.29
N ARG A 46 -5.03 -8.28 15.96
CA ARG A 46 -4.10 -7.55 15.10
C ARG A 46 -4.43 -6.06 14.98
N ALA A 47 -5.69 -5.70 15.18
CA ALA A 47 -6.20 -4.33 15.17
C ALA A 47 -5.95 -3.58 16.49
N ALA A 48 -5.79 -4.28 17.61
CA ALA A 48 -5.62 -3.70 18.94
C ALA A 48 -4.44 -2.69 19.02
N GLY A 49 -3.37 -2.92 18.25
CA GLY A 49 -2.19 -2.05 18.16
C GLY A 49 -2.30 -0.87 17.18
N VAL A 50 -3.40 -0.77 16.41
CA VAL A 50 -3.54 0.21 15.33
C VAL A 50 -4.15 1.51 15.86
N THR A 51 -3.49 2.64 15.59
CA THR A 51 -3.97 3.98 15.98
C THR A 51 -5.01 4.54 15.00
N TRP A 52 -5.80 5.54 15.42
CA TRP A 52 -6.75 6.23 14.53
C TRP A 52 -6.08 6.89 13.32
N ILE A 53 -4.87 7.46 13.50
CA ILE A 53 -4.08 8.01 12.38
C ILE A 53 -3.75 6.91 11.37
N GLU A 54 -3.30 5.76 11.86
CA GLU A 54 -2.95 4.60 11.06
C GLU A 54 -4.14 4.02 10.29
N THR A 55 -5.33 4.01 10.91
CA THR A 55 -6.60 3.65 10.28
C THR A 55 -6.98 4.65 9.18
N ALA A 56 -6.83 5.96 9.44
CA ALA A 56 -7.09 7.01 8.45
C ALA A 56 -6.12 6.94 7.26
N LEU A 57 -4.85 6.58 7.50
CA LEU A 57 -3.85 6.36 6.45
C LEU A 57 -4.23 5.19 5.54
N TRP A 58 -4.77 4.10 6.08
CA TRP A 58 -5.32 3.01 5.27
C TRP A 58 -6.55 3.46 4.47
N ALA A 59 -7.49 4.17 5.10
CA ALA A 59 -8.66 4.68 4.39
C ALA A 59 -8.27 5.61 3.22
N ALA A 60 -7.33 6.54 3.47
CA ALA A 60 -6.81 7.44 2.46
C ALA A 60 -6.10 6.67 1.33
N ALA A 61 -5.26 5.68 1.66
CA ALA A 61 -4.61 4.83 0.67
C ALA A 61 -5.64 4.13 -0.23
N GLY A 62 -6.69 3.54 0.35
CA GLY A 62 -7.77 2.90 -0.38
C GLY A 62 -8.49 3.85 -1.34
N ILE A 63 -8.89 5.03 -0.87
CA ILE A 63 -9.59 6.05 -1.67
C ILE A 63 -8.74 6.50 -2.85
N PHE A 64 -7.45 6.80 -2.63
CA PHE A 64 -6.57 7.27 -3.68
C PHE A 64 -6.25 6.19 -4.73
N LEU A 65 -6.17 4.91 -4.31
CA LEU A 65 -6.04 3.78 -5.23
C LEU A 65 -7.32 3.54 -6.04
N PHE A 66 -8.50 3.71 -5.45
CA PHE A 66 -9.77 3.71 -6.18
C PHE A 66 -9.81 4.81 -7.24
N ILE A 67 -9.50 6.04 -6.85
CA ILE A 67 -9.45 7.19 -7.77
C ILE A 67 -8.46 6.91 -8.90
N SER A 68 -7.29 6.33 -8.60
CA SER A 68 -6.33 5.92 -9.61
C SER A 68 -6.89 4.88 -10.58
N GLY A 69 -7.53 3.82 -10.08
CA GLY A 69 -8.16 2.79 -10.90
C GLY A 69 -9.24 3.36 -11.84
N VAL A 70 -10.13 4.20 -11.31
CA VAL A 70 -11.15 4.90 -12.10
C VAL A 70 -10.51 5.80 -13.15
N ARG A 71 -9.47 6.56 -12.79
CA ARG A 71 -8.76 7.43 -13.73
C ARG A 71 -8.04 6.64 -14.82
N LEU A 72 -7.47 5.49 -14.48
CA LEU A 72 -6.84 4.57 -15.42
C LEU A 72 -7.85 4.00 -16.41
N ILE A 73 -9.08 3.70 -16.00
CA ILE A 73 -10.18 3.31 -16.91
C ILE A 73 -10.54 4.49 -17.84
N ARG A 74 -10.66 5.70 -17.29
CA ARG A 74 -11.07 6.91 -18.03
C ARG A 74 -9.98 7.53 -18.92
N ARG A 75 -8.80 6.91 -19.09
CA ARG A 75 -7.65 7.47 -19.85
C ARG A 75 -7.15 8.81 -19.27
N THR A 76 -7.25 8.99 -17.97
CA THR A 76 -6.82 10.21 -17.28
C THR A 76 -5.64 9.90 -16.35
N GLN A 77 -4.93 10.94 -15.88
CA GLN A 77 -3.71 10.83 -15.08
C GLN A 77 -3.94 10.08 -13.75
N GLY A 78 -3.93 8.75 -13.79
CA GLY A 78 -4.09 7.87 -12.63
C GLY A 78 -2.84 7.81 -11.76
N PHE A 79 -1.67 8.07 -12.34
CA PHE A 79 -0.38 8.03 -11.64
C PHE A 79 -0.35 8.89 -10.37
N TRP A 80 -0.79 10.15 -10.44
CA TRP A 80 -0.77 11.04 -9.28
C TRP A 80 -1.69 10.59 -8.14
N ALA A 81 -2.85 10.02 -8.49
CA ALA A 81 -3.75 9.45 -7.49
C ALA A 81 -3.14 8.19 -6.87
N TRP A 82 -2.50 7.33 -7.67
CA TRP A 82 -1.77 6.18 -7.13
C TRP A 82 -0.63 6.61 -6.21
N LEU A 83 0.14 7.64 -6.59
CA LEU A 83 1.28 8.13 -5.81
C LEU A 83 0.86 8.61 -4.42
N LEU A 84 -0.29 9.28 -4.32
CA LEU A 84 -0.86 9.70 -3.03
C LEU A 84 -1.26 8.49 -2.18
N GLY A 85 -1.89 7.47 -2.79
CA GLY A 85 -2.25 6.24 -2.08
C GLY A 85 -1.01 5.46 -1.60
N PHE A 86 0.02 5.40 -2.43
CA PHE A 86 1.33 4.83 -2.09
C PHE A 86 1.99 5.60 -0.94
N ALA A 87 1.97 6.94 -0.98
CA ALA A 87 2.51 7.78 0.08
C ALA A 87 1.79 7.55 1.41
N CYS A 88 0.45 7.45 1.41
CA CYS A 88 -0.32 7.14 2.62
C CYS A 88 0.09 5.78 3.23
N TYR A 89 0.23 4.75 2.40
CA TYR A 89 0.69 3.44 2.89
C TYR A 89 2.15 3.48 3.38
N GLY A 90 3.03 4.17 2.66
CA GLY A 90 4.43 4.33 3.02
C GLY A 90 4.64 5.10 4.33
N VAL A 91 3.88 6.19 4.55
CA VAL A 91 3.91 6.95 5.81
C VAL A 91 3.45 6.08 6.98
N ARG A 92 2.39 5.29 6.80
CA ARG A 92 1.93 4.34 7.82
C ARG A 92 3.01 3.32 8.15
N TRP A 93 3.63 2.72 7.13
CA TRP A 93 4.71 1.77 7.33
C TRP A 93 5.86 2.39 8.13
N GLY A 94 6.33 3.59 7.74
CA GLY A 94 7.37 4.31 8.48
C GLY A 94 7.01 4.57 9.94
N LEU A 95 5.76 4.96 10.23
CA LEU A 95 5.27 5.12 11.60
C LEU A 95 5.31 3.81 12.40
N THR A 96 4.99 2.68 11.78
CA THR A 96 5.05 1.37 12.46
C THR A 96 6.48 0.88 12.66
N THR A 97 7.38 1.14 11.71
CA THR A 97 8.81 0.82 11.82
C THR A 97 9.43 1.60 12.98
N VAL A 98 9.21 2.92 13.04
CA VAL A 98 9.72 3.77 14.15
C VAL A 98 9.21 3.31 15.52
N LYS A 99 7.96 2.85 15.64
CA LYS A 99 7.43 2.32 16.90
C LYS A 99 8.03 0.97 17.31
N SER A 100 8.50 0.19 16.33
CA SER A 100 9.11 -1.12 16.56
C SER A 100 10.59 -1.00 16.88
N ASP A 101 11.20 0.11 16.44
CA ASP A 101 12.63 0.25 16.27
C ASP A 101 13.22 1.46 17.00
N ASP A 102 13.08 1.51 18.32
CA ASP A 102 14.03 2.27 19.16
C ASP A 102 15.49 1.77 19.00
N ASN A 103 15.76 0.78 18.12
CA ASN A 103 17.07 0.15 17.90
C ASN A 103 17.59 0.11 16.42
N ILE A 104 16.77 0.30 15.37
CA ILE A 104 17.26 0.11 13.97
C ILE A 104 18.10 1.28 13.44
N ILE A 105 17.92 2.51 13.94
CA ILE A 105 18.78 3.63 13.54
C ILE A 105 20.22 3.42 14.05
N ALA A 106 20.38 2.72 15.18
CA ALA A 106 21.69 2.32 15.70
C ALA A 106 22.30 1.16 14.89
N ASP A 107 21.48 0.20 14.46
CA ASP A 107 21.92 -0.99 13.72
C ASP A 107 22.25 -0.69 12.24
N ALA A 108 21.51 0.21 11.59
CA ALA A 108 21.81 0.66 10.23
C ALA A 108 23.14 1.45 10.13
N ALA A 109 23.59 2.08 11.23
CA ALA A 109 24.91 2.68 11.33
C ALA A 109 26.03 1.65 11.58
N ALA A 110 25.68 0.42 11.95
CA ALA A 110 26.60 -0.71 12.18
C ALA A 110 26.79 -1.60 10.94
N VAL A 111 25.88 -1.56 9.95
CA VAL A 111 26.03 -2.27 8.67
C VAL A 111 27.09 -1.60 7.80
N ARG A 112 28.26 -2.22 7.68
CA ARG A 112 29.45 -1.62 7.02
C ARG A 112 29.76 -2.16 5.63
N THR A 113 29.09 -3.22 5.16
CA THR A 113 29.38 -3.83 3.83
C THR A 113 28.11 -4.15 3.03
N PRO A 114 28.19 -4.11 1.68
CA PRO A 114 27.04 -4.38 0.80
C PRO A 114 26.51 -5.82 0.90
N GLU A 115 27.35 -6.76 1.35
CA GLU A 115 26.98 -8.17 1.56
C GLU A 115 26.09 -8.35 2.79
N GLN A 116 26.41 -7.67 3.89
CA GLN A 116 25.56 -7.64 5.08
C GLN A 116 24.22 -6.95 4.81
N ALA A 117 24.22 -5.87 4.02
CA ALA A 117 22.97 -5.23 3.60
C ALA A 117 22.06 -6.17 2.78
N LEU A 118 22.65 -7.08 2.00
CA LEU A 118 21.89 -8.08 1.22
C LEU A 118 21.34 -9.18 2.12
N GLU A 119 22.11 -9.69 3.09
CA GLU A 119 21.64 -10.69 4.07
C GLU A 119 20.56 -10.13 5.00
N THR A 120 20.73 -8.91 5.52
CA THR A 120 19.69 -8.23 6.31
C THR A 120 18.45 -7.93 5.47
N ALA A 121 18.60 -7.59 4.19
CA ALA A 121 17.46 -7.43 3.28
C ALA A 121 16.74 -8.77 3.00
N VAL A 122 17.47 -9.88 2.95
CA VAL A 122 16.92 -11.23 2.79
C VAL A 122 16.21 -11.69 4.07
N GLU A 123 16.75 -11.47 5.27
CA GLU A 123 16.04 -11.72 6.54
C GLU A 123 14.81 -10.80 6.72
N ALA A 124 14.91 -9.55 6.29
CA ALA A 124 13.78 -8.61 6.23
C ALA A 124 12.71 -9.01 5.21
N THR A 125 12.91 -10.06 4.40
CA THR A 125 11.85 -10.65 3.56
C THR A 125 10.71 -11.26 4.40
N THR A 126 10.92 -11.45 5.70
CA THR A 126 9.84 -11.78 6.65
C THR A 126 9.00 -10.55 7.05
N ASN A 127 9.31 -9.35 6.54
CA ASN A 127 8.49 -8.15 6.71
C ASN A 127 7.43 -8.07 5.59
N TYR A 128 6.31 -8.75 5.82
CA TYR A 128 5.08 -8.63 5.02
C TYR A 128 4.72 -7.19 4.57
N PRO A 129 4.87 -6.13 5.41
CA PRO A 129 4.52 -4.78 4.95
C PRO A 129 5.51 -4.18 3.94
N LEU A 130 6.79 -4.58 3.96
CA LEU A 130 7.82 -4.14 3.01
C LEU A 130 7.58 -4.78 1.63
N ILE A 131 7.24 -6.07 1.59
CA ILE A 131 6.85 -6.77 0.36
C ILE A 131 5.62 -6.09 -0.27
N ALA A 132 4.63 -5.72 0.54
CA ALA A 132 3.44 -5.01 0.06
C ALA A 132 3.77 -3.61 -0.50
N LEU A 133 4.73 -2.90 0.11
CA LEU A 133 5.25 -1.61 -0.39
C LEU A 133 5.93 -1.79 -1.76
N LEU A 134 6.80 -2.79 -1.90
CA LEU A 134 7.47 -3.12 -3.15
C LEU A 134 6.46 -3.49 -4.24
N ALA A 135 5.48 -4.33 -3.92
CA ALA A 135 4.44 -4.72 -4.86
C ALA A 135 3.60 -3.51 -5.33
N LEU A 136 3.23 -2.61 -4.41
CA LEU A 136 2.55 -1.37 -4.75
C LEU A 136 3.42 -0.49 -5.66
N LEU A 137 4.72 -0.35 -5.37
CA LEU A 137 5.67 0.41 -6.17
C LEU A 137 5.75 -0.12 -7.61
N ILE A 138 5.86 -1.44 -7.78
CA ILE A 138 5.87 -2.10 -9.09
C ILE A 138 4.57 -1.80 -9.85
N VAL A 139 3.41 -1.89 -9.18
CA VAL A 139 2.11 -1.54 -9.78
C VAL A 139 2.10 -0.08 -10.22
N GLY A 140 2.63 0.84 -9.42
CA GLY A 140 2.75 2.25 -9.78
C GLY A 140 3.63 2.52 -10.98
N LEU A 141 4.77 1.81 -11.08
CA LEU A 141 5.65 1.89 -12.23
C LEU A 141 4.92 1.45 -13.50
N LEU A 142 4.15 0.36 -13.43
CA LEU A 142 3.32 -0.10 -14.55
C LEU A 142 2.24 0.93 -14.92
N ILE A 143 1.59 1.58 -13.94
CA ILE A 143 0.62 2.65 -14.21
C ILE A 143 1.30 3.80 -14.95
N LEU A 144 2.49 4.20 -14.52
CA LEU A 144 3.25 5.27 -15.15
C LEU A 144 3.63 4.94 -16.60
N ILE A 145 4.09 3.70 -16.86
CA ILE A 145 4.39 3.23 -18.22
C ILE A 145 3.14 3.28 -19.10
N VAL A 146 2.01 2.79 -18.58
CA VAL A 146 0.73 2.78 -19.32
C VAL A 146 0.22 4.19 -19.57
N ASP A 147 0.23 5.07 -18.57
CA ASP A 147 -0.24 6.47 -18.70
C ASP A 147 0.63 7.29 -19.65
N THR A 148 1.95 7.10 -19.62
CA THR A 148 2.88 7.78 -20.52
C THR A 148 2.77 7.29 -21.96
N ALA A 149 2.56 5.98 -22.16
CA ALA A 149 2.38 5.42 -23.48
C ALA A 149 1.02 5.78 -24.11
N ASP A 150 -0.06 5.81 -23.32
CA ASP A 150 -1.38 6.29 -23.78
C ASP A 150 -1.31 7.76 -24.25
N LYS A 151 -0.60 8.62 -23.51
CA LYS A 151 -0.38 10.02 -23.92
C LYS A 151 0.39 10.13 -25.23
N ARG A 152 1.41 9.28 -25.47
CA ARG A 152 2.17 9.28 -26.72
C ARG A 152 1.34 8.83 -27.92
N TRP A 153 0.46 7.85 -27.73
CA TRP A 153 -0.44 7.39 -28.80
C TRP A 153 -1.48 8.45 -29.18
N SER A 154 -2.06 9.15 -28.19
CA SER A 154 -3.05 10.22 -28.43
C SER A 154 -2.53 11.42 -29.24
N ARG A 155 -1.20 11.57 -29.39
CA ARG A 155 -0.58 12.64 -30.17
C ARG A 155 -0.26 12.26 -31.62
N ARG A 156 -0.44 10.99 -31.99
CA ARG A 156 -0.05 10.44 -33.30
C ARG A 156 -1.24 10.08 -34.21
N GLY A 157 -2.47 10.19 -33.72
CA GLY A 157 -3.71 10.06 -34.49
C GLY A 157 -4.53 11.32 -34.30
#